data_AF-A0A3N4V4R5-F1
#
_entry.id   AF-A0A3N4V4R5-F1
#
_cell.length_a   1.000
_cell.length_b   1.000
_cell.length_c   1.000
_cell.angle_alpha   90.00
_cell.angle_beta   90.00
_cell.angle_gamma   90.00
#
_symmetry.space_group_name_H-M   'P 1'
#
loop_
_entity.id
_entity.type
_entity.pdbx_description
1 polymer ?
#
loop_
_entity_poly.entity_id
_entity_poly.type
_entity_poly.pdbx_seq_one_letter_code
_entity_poly.pdbx_strand_id
1 'polypeptide(L)'
;MTFDTALRASEILMALAFIQQSAEHLTAAPRERIIFALRIILSALLLAHLQTAWVLLGLLVLGLWALHLFQGPYNGGSDRMSLLILACLCAIAWVPDPIWQHTIYAYLGFQVGMSYFISGWVKLKNPEWRSGLALADVFHFSAYPVSEDLRRWANAHRILTLLSWGVILFEVLFPLAFLSQTLLMIALILAAGFHLSNACLFGLNRFFWIWLAAYPAILWLQDRLI
;
A
#
# COMPACT_ATOMS: atom_id res chain seq x y z
N MET A 1 -7.32 4.35 19.70
CA MET A 1 -8.34 4.15 18.64
C MET A 1 -9.14 2.88 18.90
N THR A 2 -10.47 2.89 18.69
CA THR A 2 -11.31 1.69 18.82
C THR A 2 -11.17 0.78 17.60
N PHE A 3 -11.56 -0.50 17.73
CA PHE A 3 -11.54 -1.46 16.62
C PHE A 3 -12.46 -1.03 15.47
N ASP A 4 -13.72 -0.72 15.77
CA ASP A 4 -14.70 -0.34 14.74
C ASP A 4 -14.27 0.91 13.96
N THR A 5 -13.72 1.91 14.65
CA THR A 5 -13.22 3.13 14.01
C THR A 5 -12.03 2.83 13.10
N ALA A 6 -11.09 2.00 13.54
CA ALA A 6 -9.93 1.63 12.74
C ALA A 6 -10.37 0.83 11.50
N LEU A 7 -11.20 -0.21 11.71
CA LEU A 7 -11.72 -1.06 10.65
C LEU A 7 -12.45 -0.22 9.60
N ARG A 8 -13.36 0.65 10.05
CA ARG A 8 -14.13 1.52 9.16
C ARG A 8 -13.25 2.51 8.39
N ALA A 9 -12.21 3.05 9.03
CA ALA A 9 -11.26 3.92 8.35
C ALA A 9 -10.51 3.16 7.23
N SER A 10 -10.09 1.92 7.47
CA SER A 10 -9.47 1.08 6.44
C SER A 10 -10.43 0.79 5.28
N GLU A 11 -11.68 0.46 5.55
CA GLU A 11 -12.71 0.27 4.50
C GLU A 11 -12.91 1.53 3.64
N ILE A 12 -13.03 2.70 4.28
CA ILE A 12 -13.23 3.97 3.58
C ILE A 12 -12.03 4.31 2.71
N LEU A 13 -10.82 4.26 3.26
CA LEU A 13 -9.59 4.58 2.55
C LEU A 13 -9.36 3.61 1.39
N MET A 14 -9.63 2.32 1.60
CA MET A 14 -9.58 1.31 0.55
C MET A 14 -10.57 1.60 -0.58
N ALA A 15 -11.81 1.93 -0.24
CA ALA A 15 -12.82 2.23 -1.24
C ALA A 15 -12.47 3.47 -2.07
N LEU A 16 -11.96 4.54 -1.43
CA LEU A 16 -11.48 5.73 -2.12
C LEU A 16 -10.29 5.40 -3.05
N ALA A 17 -9.32 4.63 -2.57
CA ALA A 17 -8.18 4.18 -3.37
C ALA A 17 -8.65 3.38 -4.60
N PHE A 18 -9.61 2.47 -4.43
CA PHE A 18 -10.13 1.67 -5.52
C PHE A 18 -10.96 2.46 -6.53
N ILE A 19 -11.74 3.45 -6.10
CA ILE A 19 -12.45 4.35 -7.02
C ILE A 19 -11.44 5.13 -7.86
N GLN A 20 -10.43 5.73 -7.23
CA GLN A 20 -9.37 6.47 -7.92
C GLN A 20 -8.66 5.60 -8.96
N GLN A 21 -8.18 4.42 -8.55
CA GLN A 21 -7.46 3.49 -9.44
C GLN A 21 -8.34 2.99 -10.58
N SER A 22 -9.63 2.74 -10.33
CA SER A 22 -10.55 2.21 -11.35
C SER A 22 -10.94 3.25 -12.38
N ALA A 23 -10.96 4.53 -12.01
CA ALA A 23 -11.25 5.63 -12.94
C ALA A 23 -10.29 5.64 -14.13
N GLU A 24 -9.02 5.24 -13.92
CA GLU A 24 -7.99 5.14 -14.95
C GLU A 24 -8.32 4.11 -16.05
N HIS A 25 -9.16 3.12 -15.74
CA HIS A 25 -9.54 2.06 -16.68
C HIS A 25 -10.90 2.29 -17.36
N LEU A 26 -11.56 3.43 -17.12
CA LEU A 26 -12.86 3.73 -17.75
C LEU A 26 -12.76 3.96 -19.26
N THR A 27 -11.58 4.34 -19.74
CA THR A 27 -11.28 4.50 -21.18
C THR A 27 -10.60 3.26 -21.78
N ALA A 28 -10.27 2.25 -20.97
CA ALA A 28 -9.57 1.04 -21.39
C ALA A 28 -10.44 0.09 -22.23
N ALA A 29 -9.85 -1.04 -22.62
CA ALA A 29 -10.50 -2.10 -23.39
C ALA A 29 -11.78 -2.61 -22.69
N PRO A 30 -12.80 -3.10 -23.44
CA PRO A 30 -14.10 -3.44 -22.87
C PRO A 30 -14.06 -4.40 -21.67
N ARG A 31 -13.18 -5.42 -21.72
CA ARG A 31 -13.02 -6.39 -20.61
C ARG A 31 -12.51 -5.74 -19.33
N GLU A 32 -11.51 -4.87 -19.41
CA GLU A 32 -10.99 -4.13 -18.26
C GLU A 32 -12.08 -3.19 -17.71
N ARG A 33 -12.75 -2.47 -18.60
CA ARG A 33 -13.78 -1.50 -18.23
C ARG A 33 -14.89 -2.12 -17.38
N ILE A 34 -15.33 -3.34 -17.70
CA ILE A 34 -16.36 -4.05 -16.93
C ILE A 34 -15.88 -4.31 -15.49
N ILE A 35 -14.69 -4.90 -15.34
CA ILE A 35 -14.14 -5.24 -14.01
C ILE A 35 -13.99 -3.98 -13.16
N PHE A 36 -13.42 -2.91 -13.73
CA PHE A 36 -13.16 -1.67 -12.99
C PHE A 36 -14.42 -0.84 -12.74
N ALA A 37 -15.42 -0.87 -13.63
CA ALA A 37 -16.73 -0.27 -13.38
C ALA A 37 -17.47 -0.97 -12.23
N LEU A 38 -17.46 -2.32 -12.20
CA LEU A 38 -18.01 -3.08 -11.08
C LEU A 38 -17.26 -2.78 -9.79
N ARG A 39 -15.93 -2.64 -9.84
CA ARG A 39 -15.12 -2.27 -8.67
C ARG A 39 -15.50 -0.89 -8.14
N ILE A 40 -15.76 0.10 -9.00
CA ILE A 40 -16.26 1.43 -8.58
C ILE A 40 -17.61 1.31 -7.85
N ILE A 41 -18.56 0.55 -8.41
CA ILE A 41 -19.89 0.37 -7.81
C ILE A 41 -19.75 -0.26 -6.43
N LEU A 42 -18.99 -1.35 -6.31
CA LEU A 42 -18.78 -2.02 -5.04
C LEU A 42 -18.04 -1.14 -4.03
N SER A 43 -17.03 -0.37 -4.45
CA SER A 43 -16.35 0.59 -3.59
C SER A 43 -17.29 1.71 -3.12
N ALA A 44 -18.22 2.19 -3.95
CA ALA A 44 -19.23 3.15 -3.53
C ALA A 44 -20.20 2.57 -2.48
N LEU A 45 -20.60 1.30 -2.63
CA LEU A 45 -21.40 0.59 -1.63
C LEU A 45 -20.62 0.40 -0.31
N LEU A 46 -19.32 0.12 -0.39
CA LEU A 46 -18.44 0.04 0.77
C LEU A 46 -18.36 1.38 1.51
N LEU A 47 -18.26 2.50 0.77
CA LEU A 47 -18.31 3.86 1.34
C LEU A 47 -19.65 4.17 2.01
N ALA A 48 -20.74 3.70 1.42
CA ALA A 48 -22.08 3.84 2.00
C ALA A 48 -22.36 2.89 3.17
N HIS A 49 -21.42 1.97 3.48
CA HIS A 49 -21.58 0.93 4.51
C HIS A 49 -22.80 0.01 4.23
N LEU A 50 -23.07 -0.28 2.96
CA LEU A 50 -24.19 -1.12 2.53
C LEU A 50 -23.70 -2.52 2.22
N GLN A 51 -24.29 -3.54 2.87
CA GLN A 51 -23.99 -4.95 2.63
C GLN A 51 -22.48 -5.27 2.66
N THR A 52 -21.74 -4.65 3.60
CA THR A 52 -20.27 -4.63 3.66
C THR A 52 -19.63 -6.00 3.47
N ALA A 53 -20.12 -7.05 4.12
CA ALA A 53 -19.58 -8.41 4.00
C ALA A 53 -19.60 -8.96 2.56
N TRP A 54 -20.71 -8.77 1.85
CA TRP A 54 -20.87 -9.20 0.47
C TRP A 54 -20.10 -8.30 -0.50
N VAL A 55 -20.06 -7.00 -0.22
CA VAL A 55 -19.29 -6.03 -1.01
C VAL A 55 -17.80 -6.35 -0.96
N LEU A 56 -17.25 -6.62 0.24
CA LEU A 56 -15.84 -7.01 0.41
C LEU A 56 -15.53 -8.33 -0.31
N LEU A 57 -16.42 -9.32 -0.24
CA LEU A 57 -16.27 -10.57 -0.99
C LEU A 57 -16.26 -10.31 -2.51
N GLY A 58 -17.17 -9.48 -3.01
CA GLY A 58 -17.22 -9.09 -4.42
C GLY A 58 -15.94 -8.37 -4.86
N LEU A 59 -15.44 -7.43 -4.04
CA LEU A 59 -14.18 -6.73 -4.31
C LEU A 59 -12.98 -7.69 -4.32
N LEU A 60 -12.94 -8.67 -3.41
CA LEU A 60 -11.90 -9.71 -3.39
C LEU A 60 -11.94 -10.57 -4.66
N VAL A 61 -13.13 -11.01 -5.09
CA VAL A 61 -13.31 -11.77 -6.34
C VAL A 61 -12.88 -10.95 -7.56
N LEU A 62 -13.27 -9.67 -7.64
CA LEU A 62 -12.84 -8.79 -8.73
C LEU A 62 -11.33 -8.56 -8.70
N GLY A 63 -10.70 -8.46 -7.52
CA GLY A 63 -9.25 -8.34 -7.38
C GLY A 63 -8.52 -9.58 -7.90
N LEU A 64 -9.00 -10.78 -7.57
CA LEU A 64 -8.45 -12.04 -8.08
C LEU A 64 -8.67 -12.18 -9.59
N TRP A 65 -9.82 -11.75 -10.10
CA TRP A 65 -10.08 -11.73 -11.54
C TRP A 65 -9.17 -10.74 -12.27
N ALA A 66 -8.93 -9.56 -11.70
CA ALA A 66 -7.97 -8.60 -12.26
C ALA A 66 -6.56 -9.21 -12.34
N LEU A 67 -6.09 -9.88 -11.28
CA LEU A 67 -4.81 -10.60 -11.34
C LEU A 67 -4.77 -11.63 -12.46
N HIS A 68 -5.84 -12.41 -12.63
CA HIS A 68 -5.90 -13.39 -13.71
C HIS A 68 -5.85 -12.71 -15.10
N LEU A 69 -6.59 -11.62 -15.28
CA LEU A 69 -6.63 -10.86 -16.53
C LEU A 69 -5.26 -10.30 -16.91
N PHE A 70 -4.53 -9.75 -15.94
CA PHE A 70 -3.20 -9.17 -16.15
C PHE A 70 -2.05 -10.16 -15.96
N GLN A 71 -2.34 -11.47 -15.82
CA GLN A 71 -1.34 -12.54 -15.63
C GLN A 71 -0.43 -12.34 -14.40
N GLY A 72 -0.95 -11.71 -13.35
CA GLY A 72 -0.24 -11.46 -12.09
C GLY A 72 -0.42 -10.02 -11.59
N PRO A 73 0.34 -9.64 -10.55
CA PRO A 73 0.36 -8.27 -10.03
C PRO A 73 0.91 -7.31 -11.07
N TYR A 74 0.03 -6.52 -11.68
CA TYR A 74 0.40 -5.58 -12.73
C TYR A 74 0.88 -4.24 -12.17
N ASN A 75 0.46 -3.88 -10.96
CA ASN A 75 1.01 -2.76 -10.16
C ASN A 75 2.01 -3.24 -9.10
N GLY A 76 2.52 -4.48 -9.23
CA GLY A 76 3.49 -5.06 -8.30
C GLY A 76 3.01 -5.06 -6.85
N GLY A 77 3.72 -4.36 -5.96
CA GLY A 77 3.44 -4.35 -4.52
C GLY A 77 2.10 -3.73 -4.12
N SER A 78 1.55 -2.81 -4.93
CA SER A 78 0.24 -2.19 -4.64
C SER A 78 -0.90 -3.21 -4.73
N ASP A 79 -0.87 -4.11 -5.72
CA ASP A 79 -1.89 -5.16 -5.85
C ASP A 79 -1.79 -6.18 -4.71
N ARG A 80 -0.56 -6.55 -4.31
CA ARG A 80 -0.33 -7.46 -3.18
C ARG A 80 -0.87 -6.89 -1.88
N MET A 81 -0.59 -5.61 -1.60
CA MET A 81 -1.13 -4.92 -0.43
C MET A 81 -2.66 -4.79 -0.50
N SER A 82 -3.21 -4.49 -1.69
CA SER A 82 -4.66 -4.44 -1.90
C SER A 82 -5.35 -5.76 -1.54
N LEU A 83 -4.81 -6.88 -2.02
CA LEU A 83 -5.36 -8.21 -1.73
C LEU A 83 -5.20 -8.60 -0.27
N LEU A 84 -4.08 -8.24 0.36
CA LEU A 84 -3.88 -8.46 1.79
C LEU A 84 -4.95 -7.73 2.62
N ILE A 85 -5.17 -6.44 2.34
CA ILE A 85 -6.21 -5.65 3.03
C ILE A 85 -7.59 -6.26 2.75
N LEU A 86 -7.95 -6.53 1.49
CA LEU A 86 -9.25 -7.14 1.14
C LEU A 86 -9.46 -8.47 1.84
N ALA A 87 -8.47 -9.35 1.83
CA ALA A 87 -8.57 -10.66 2.46
C ALA A 87 -8.83 -10.54 3.97
N CYS A 88 -8.11 -9.63 4.64
CA CYS A 88 -8.31 -9.40 6.08
C CYS A 88 -9.68 -8.80 6.37
N LEU A 89 -10.08 -7.73 5.67
CA LEU A 89 -11.38 -7.07 5.86
C LEU A 89 -12.53 -8.04 5.54
N CYS A 90 -12.44 -8.79 4.44
CA CYS A 90 -13.41 -9.80 4.08
C CYS A 90 -13.49 -10.88 5.17
N ALA A 91 -12.37 -11.44 5.63
CA ALA A 91 -12.39 -12.44 6.68
C ALA A 91 -13.04 -11.91 7.97
N ILE A 92 -12.72 -10.69 8.38
CA ILE A 92 -13.32 -10.03 9.55
C ILE A 92 -14.85 -9.92 9.40
N ALA A 93 -15.34 -9.53 8.23
CA ALA A 93 -16.78 -9.34 7.99
C ALA A 93 -17.61 -10.64 8.05
N TRP A 94 -16.96 -11.81 7.95
CA TRP A 94 -17.62 -13.12 7.94
C TRP A 94 -17.34 -13.95 9.21
N VAL A 95 -16.35 -13.58 10.00
CA VAL A 95 -16.02 -14.28 11.25
C VAL A 95 -16.87 -13.72 12.39
N PRO A 96 -17.64 -14.56 13.10
CA PRO A 96 -18.53 -14.10 14.17
C PRO A 96 -17.80 -13.77 15.49
N ASP A 97 -16.64 -14.35 15.71
CA ASP A 97 -15.91 -14.25 16.98
C ASP A 97 -15.02 -12.97 17.02
N PRO A 98 -15.25 -12.05 17.97
CA PRO A 98 -14.46 -10.82 18.11
C PRO A 98 -12.95 -11.05 18.31
N ILE A 99 -12.55 -12.14 18.97
CA ILE A 99 -11.14 -12.47 19.19
C ILE A 99 -10.45 -12.72 17.85
N TRP A 100 -11.10 -13.48 16.96
CA TRP A 100 -10.58 -13.74 15.63
C TRP A 100 -10.58 -12.50 14.76
N GLN A 101 -11.61 -11.65 14.85
CA GLN A 101 -11.63 -10.35 14.14
C GLN A 101 -10.43 -9.48 14.54
N HIS A 102 -10.20 -9.32 15.84
CA HIS A 102 -9.05 -8.59 16.37
C HIS A 102 -7.71 -9.21 15.93
N THR A 103 -7.62 -10.54 15.93
CA THR A 103 -6.40 -11.26 15.52
C THR A 103 -6.08 -11.06 14.03
N ILE A 104 -7.09 -11.14 13.16
CA ILE A 104 -6.92 -10.90 11.72
C ILE A 104 -6.51 -9.44 11.46
N TYR A 105 -7.10 -8.49 12.19
CA TYR A 105 -6.75 -7.09 12.03
C TYR A 105 -5.36 -6.74 12.60
N ALA A 106 -4.97 -7.36 13.71
CA ALA A 106 -3.61 -7.32 14.24
C ALA A 106 -2.61 -7.88 13.22
N TYR A 107 -2.96 -9.00 12.56
CA TYR A 107 -2.15 -9.58 11.49
C TYR A 107 -1.95 -8.60 10.33
N LEU A 108 -2.99 -7.87 9.91
CA LEU A 108 -2.85 -6.82 8.89
C LEU A 108 -1.84 -5.75 9.33
N GLY A 109 -1.98 -5.21 10.55
CA GLY A 109 -1.04 -4.21 11.08
C GLY A 109 0.40 -4.71 11.16
N PHE A 110 0.59 -5.96 11.58
CA PHE A 110 1.89 -6.62 11.63
C PHE A 110 2.50 -6.78 10.23
N GLN A 111 1.71 -7.22 9.25
CA GLN A 111 2.16 -7.38 7.87
C GLN A 111 2.60 -6.06 7.23
N VAL A 112 1.96 -4.93 7.58
CA VAL A 112 2.41 -3.60 7.13
C VAL A 112 3.81 -3.28 7.67
N GLY A 113 4.02 -3.46 8.98
CA GLY A 113 5.34 -3.26 9.59
C GLY A 113 6.42 -4.18 9.01
N MET A 114 6.09 -5.46 8.83
CA MET A 114 6.99 -6.43 8.21
C MET A 114 7.28 -6.14 6.75
N SER A 115 6.31 -5.56 6.01
CA SER A 115 6.54 -5.18 4.60
C SER A 115 7.61 -4.11 4.48
N TYR A 116 7.64 -3.12 5.38
CA TYR A 116 8.74 -2.15 5.46
C TYR A 116 10.06 -2.84 5.82
N PHE A 117 10.09 -3.62 6.90
CA PHE A 117 11.31 -4.29 7.34
C PHE A 117 11.93 -5.20 6.27
N ILE A 118 11.13 -6.08 5.67
CA ILE A 118 11.59 -7.02 4.63
C ILE A 118 12.07 -6.26 3.40
N SER A 119 11.36 -5.20 2.99
CA SER A 119 11.79 -4.31 1.90
C SER A 119 13.19 -3.74 2.18
N GLY A 120 13.40 -3.20 3.38
CA GLY A 120 14.70 -2.65 3.79
C GLY A 120 15.79 -3.71 3.87
N TRP A 121 15.47 -4.90 4.40
CA TRP A 121 16.39 -6.01 4.52
C TRP A 121 16.89 -6.50 3.16
N VAL A 122 15.99 -6.64 2.18
CA VAL A 122 16.35 -7.02 0.80
C VAL A 122 17.27 -5.96 0.18
N LYS A 123 16.98 -4.67 0.36
CA LYS A 123 17.84 -3.57 -0.12
C LYS A 123 19.20 -3.56 0.59
N LEU A 124 19.24 -3.83 1.89
CA LEU A 124 20.49 -3.91 2.65
C LEU A 124 21.40 -5.02 2.11
N LYS A 125 20.84 -6.18 1.74
CA LYS A 125 21.61 -7.29 1.16
C LYS A 125 22.08 -7.01 -0.27
N ASN A 126 21.31 -6.25 -1.05
CA ASN A 126 21.64 -5.95 -2.44
C ASN A 126 22.77 -4.89 -2.56
N PRO A 127 23.93 -5.21 -3.18
CA PRO A 127 25.01 -4.24 -3.41
C PRO A 127 24.63 -3.02 -4.25
N GLU A 128 23.69 -3.15 -5.19
CA GLU A 128 23.25 -2.05 -6.07
C GLU A 128 22.48 -0.99 -5.29
N TRP A 129 21.65 -1.41 -4.33
CA TRP A 129 20.99 -0.49 -3.40
C TRP A 129 22.01 0.19 -2.47
N ARG A 130 22.99 -0.55 -1.94
CA ARG A 130 24.02 0.03 -1.06
C ARG A 130 24.95 1.01 -1.77
N SER A 131 25.19 0.83 -3.07
CA SER A 131 25.97 1.76 -3.89
C SER A 131 25.16 2.94 -4.41
N GLY A 132 23.82 2.84 -4.39
CA GLY A 132 22.92 3.84 -4.97
C GLY A 132 22.64 3.64 -6.46
N LEU A 133 23.23 2.61 -7.08
CA LEU A 133 23.00 2.25 -8.47
C LEU A 133 21.53 1.91 -8.74
N ALA A 134 20.90 1.12 -7.87
CA ALA A 134 19.50 0.75 -8.04
C ALA A 134 18.57 1.98 -8.03
N LEU A 135 18.88 2.99 -7.22
CA LEU A 135 18.12 4.24 -7.20
C LEU A 135 18.42 5.08 -8.45
N ALA A 136 19.66 5.11 -8.94
CA ALA A 136 20.01 5.75 -10.21
C ALA A 136 19.23 5.15 -11.39
N ASP A 137 19.08 3.83 -11.42
CA ASP A 137 18.30 3.11 -12.43
C ASP A 137 16.82 3.51 -12.39
N VAL A 138 16.24 3.72 -11.21
CA VAL A 138 14.87 4.25 -11.08
C VAL A 138 14.76 5.62 -11.75
N PHE A 139 15.72 6.52 -11.53
CA PHE A 139 15.71 7.84 -12.19
C PHE A 139 15.94 7.73 -13.71
N HIS A 140 16.79 6.80 -14.16
CA HIS A 140 17.07 6.62 -15.59
C HIS A 140 15.89 6.02 -16.38
N PHE A 141 15.28 4.98 -15.84
CA PHE A 141 14.32 4.15 -16.57
C PHE A 141 12.86 4.45 -16.26
N SER A 142 12.58 5.41 -15.37
CA SER A 142 11.20 5.88 -15.17
C SER A 142 10.65 6.46 -16.48
N ALA A 143 9.50 5.93 -16.89
CA ALA A 143 8.78 6.33 -18.10
C ALA A 143 7.78 7.47 -17.85
N TYR A 144 7.65 7.93 -16.59
CA TYR A 144 6.71 8.99 -16.23
C TYR A 144 7.24 10.35 -16.71
N PRO A 145 6.45 11.18 -17.41
CA PRO A 145 6.98 12.41 -18.03
C PRO A 145 7.69 13.36 -17.07
N VAL A 146 7.18 13.50 -15.83
CA VAL A 146 7.80 14.34 -14.79
C VAL A 146 9.19 13.83 -14.38
N SER A 147 9.45 12.53 -14.55
CA SER A 147 10.76 11.94 -14.26
C SER A 147 11.83 12.24 -15.31
N GLU A 148 11.46 12.71 -16.51
CA GLU A 148 12.43 12.99 -17.58
C GLU A 148 13.41 14.10 -17.21
N ASP A 149 12.90 15.19 -16.61
CA ASP A 149 13.73 16.28 -16.09
C ASP A 149 14.62 15.83 -14.92
N LEU A 150 14.18 14.80 -14.20
CA LEU A 150 14.90 14.23 -13.06
C LEU A 150 15.99 13.24 -13.48
N ARG A 151 16.06 12.81 -14.74
CA ARG A 151 17.12 11.90 -15.24
C ARG A 151 18.53 12.44 -15.00
N ARG A 152 18.70 13.77 -14.96
CA ARG A 152 19.99 14.41 -14.65
C ARG A 152 20.49 14.08 -13.25
N TRP A 153 19.58 13.82 -12.30
CA TRP A 153 19.93 13.42 -10.93
C TRP A 153 20.53 12.03 -10.87
N ALA A 154 20.34 11.19 -11.88
CA ALA A 154 20.94 9.86 -11.95
C ALA A 154 22.48 9.91 -11.93
N ASN A 155 23.08 11.03 -12.35
CA ASN A 155 24.53 11.24 -12.31
C ASN A 155 25.04 11.71 -10.93
N ALA A 156 24.16 12.06 -9.99
CA ALA A 156 24.52 12.58 -8.67
C ALA A 156 24.83 11.45 -7.67
N HIS A 157 25.82 10.62 -8.00
CA HIS A 157 26.11 9.35 -7.31
C HIS A 157 26.15 9.48 -5.77
N ARG A 158 26.86 10.47 -5.22
CA ARG A 158 26.96 10.68 -3.76
C ARG A 158 25.59 10.94 -3.10
N ILE A 159 24.73 11.71 -3.76
CA ILE A 159 23.38 12.01 -3.28
C ILE A 159 22.54 10.74 -3.33
N LEU A 160 22.59 9.99 -4.43
CA LEU A 160 21.80 8.76 -4.59
C LEU A 160 22.21 7.66 -3.61
N THR A 161 23.51 7.54 -3.30
CA THR A 161 24.00 6.65 -2.26
C THR A 161 23.44 7.07 -0.90
N LEU A 162 23.50 8.36 -0.55
CA LEU A 162 22.94 8.87 0.71
C LEU A 162 21.44 8.61 0.82
N LEU A 163 20.68 8.91 -0.23
CA LEU A 163 19.24 8.66 -0.28
C LEU A 163 18.91 7.17 -0.18
N SER A 164 19.68 6.32 -0.88
CA SER A 164 19.49 4.86 -0.83
C SER A 164 19.72 4.32 0.58
N TRP A 165 20.78 4.75 1.26
CA TRP A 165 21.00 4.40 2.66
C TRP A 165 19.94 4.97 3.60
N GLY A 166 19.43 6.17 3.33
CA GLY A 166 18.30 6.74 4.04
C GLY A 166 17.07 5.83 3.99
N VAL A 167 16.71 5.34 2.79
CA VAL A 167 15.61 4.39 2.59
C VAL A 167 15.88 3.05 3.30
N ILE A 168 17.08 2.48 3.11
CA ILE A 168 17.47 1.20 3.74
C ILE A 168 17.34 1.28 5.27
N LEU A 169 17.95 2.31 5.88
CA LEU A 169 17.97 2.45 7.33
C LEU A 169 16.56 2.72 7.87
N PHE A 170 15.79 3.58 7.20
CA PHE A 170 14.40 3.83 7.57
C PHE A 170 13.57 2.54 7.58
N GLU A 171 13.63 1.77 6.49
CA GLU A 171 12.86 0.53 6.34
C GLU A 171 13.29 -0.56 7.32
N VAL A 172 14.60 -0.78 7.50
CA VAL A 172 15.14 -1.78 8.45
C VAL A 172 14.84 -1.41 9.90
N LEU A 173 14.88 -0.12 10.24
CA LEU A 173 14.60 0.36 11.60
C LEU A 173 13.11 0.58 11.85
N PHE A 174 12.24 0.42 10.84
CA PHE A 174 10.79 0.63 10.97
C PHE A 174 10.16 -0.14 12.15
N PRO A 175 10.54 -1.38 12.49
CA PRO A 175 10.01 -2.07 13.67
C PRO A 175 10.23 -1.30 14.99
N LEU A 176 11.29 -0.50 15.11
CA LEU A 176 11.53 0.35 16.29
C LEU A 176 10.51 1.48 16.42
N ALA A 177 9.75 1.80 15.37
CA ALA A 177 8.67 2.77 15.43
C ALA A 177 7.56 2.33 16.40
N PHE A 178 7.42 1.03 16.67
CA PHE A 178 6.46 0.51 17.64
C PHE A 178 6.82 0.82 19.10
N LEU A 179 8.01 1.36 19.41
CA LEU A 179 8.41 1.69 20.78
C LEU A 179 7.57 2.80 21.43
N SER A 180 6.96 3.69 20.66
CA SER A 180 5.99 4.66 21.17
C SER A 180 5.07 5.17 20.05
N GLN A 181 3.87 5.63 20.43
CA GLN A 181 2.91 6.20 19.48
C GLN A 181 3.50 7.33 18.65
N THR A 182 4.28 8.20 19.29
CA THR A 182 4.95 9.33 18.62
C THR A 182 5.92 8.85 17.54
N LEU A 183 6.73 7.82 17.83
CA LEU A 183 7.67 7.28 16.85
C LEU A 183 6.95 6.63 15.67
N LEU A 184 5.86 5.88 15.91
CA LEU A 184 5.07 5.30 14.83
C LEU A 184 4.44 6.37 13.95
N MET A 185 3.85 7.41 14.55
CA MET A 185 3.26 8.51 13.79
C MET A 185 4.31 9.22 12.91
N ILE A 186 5.49 9.51 13.46
CA ILE A 186 6.60 10.09 12.68
C ILE A 186 6.99 9.16 11.53
N ALA A 187 7.17 7.87 11.81
CA ALA A 187 7.56 6.89 10.80
C ALA A 187 6.50 6.78 9.69
N LEU A 188 5.21 6.75 10.02
CA LEU A 188 4.12 6.68 9.05
C LEU A 188 4.02 7.94 8.19
N ILE A 189 4.25 9.13 8.78
CA ILE A 189 4.30 10.39 8.04
C ILE A 189 5.48 10.38 7.05
N LEU A 190 6.66 9.95 7.49
CA LEU A 190 7.83 9.84 6.63
C LEU A 190 7.61 8.81 5.49
N ALA A 191 7.03 7.65 5.81
CA ALA A 191 6.68 6.65 4.81
C ALA A 191 5.63 7.16 3.82
N ALA A 192 4.61 7.88 4.30
CA ALA A 192 3.61 8.50 3.43
C ALA A 192 4.25 9.56 2.52
N GLY A 193 5.15 10.39 3.06
CA GLY A 193 5.90 11.37 2.27
C GLY A 193 6.80 10.72 1.21
N PHE A 194 7.42 9.59 1.54
CA PHE A 194 8.18 8.80 0.58
C PHE A 194 7.29 8.24 -0.55
N HIS A 195 6.16 7.62 -0.19
CA HIS A 195 5.20 7.12 -1.18
C HIS A 195 4.60 8.22 -2.03
N LEU A 196 4.33 9.39 -1.45
CA LEU A 196 3.85 10.56 -2.18
C LEU A 196 4.92 11.08 -3.15
N SER A 197 6.18 11.14 -2.72
CA SER A 197 7.30 11.50 -3.59
C SER A 197 7.39 10.53 -4.78
N ASN A 198 7.24 9.23 -4.54
CA ASN A 198 7.20 8.23 -5.61
C ASN A 198 5.99 8.39 -6.55
N ALA A 199 4.83 8.76 -6.01
CA ALA A 199 3.64 9.07 -6.81
C ALA A 199 3.87 10.29 -7.72
N CYS A 200 4.39 11.38 -7.17
CA CYS A 200 4.64 12.63 -7.89
C CYS A 200 5.77 12.51 -8.92
N LEU A 201 6.87 11.83 -8.56
CA LEU A 201 8.08 11.78 -9.39
C LEU A 201 8.04 10.61 -10.39
N PHE A 202 7.46 9.47 -10.03
CA PHE A 202 7.52 8.23 -10.82
C PHE A 202 6.14 7.71 -11.26
N GLY A 203 5.06 8.42 -10.96
CA GLY A 203 3.70 8.02 -11.35
C GLY A 203 3.14 6.84 -10.55
N LEU A 204 3.76 6.47 -9.42
CA LEU A 204 3.36 5.34 -8.56
C LEU A 204 2.15 5.66 -7.66
N ASN A 205 1.14 6.33 -8.23
CA ASN A 205 -0.04 6.87 -7.51
C ASN A 205 -0.81 5.79 -6.74
N ARG A 206 -0.96 4.61 -7.34
CA ARG A 206 -1.74 3.49 -6.78
C ARG A 206 -1.10 2.93 -5.51
N PHE A 207 0.23 3.02 -5.42
CA PHE A 207 1.00 2.58 -4.26
C PHE A 207 0.72 3.49 -3.06
N PHE A 208 0.73 4.81 -3.26
CA PHE A 208 0.47 5.78 -2.19
C PHE A 208 -0.87 5.54 -1.49
N TRP A 209 -1.96 5.48 -2.25
CA TRP A 209 -3.31 5.38 -1.68
C TRP A 209 -3.56 4.05 -0.96
N ILE A 210 -3.09 2.93 -1.52
CA ILE A 210 -3.37 1.64 -0.91
C ILE A 210 -2.58 1.42 0.38
N TRP A 211 -1.36 1.93 0.47
CA TRP A 211 -0.58 1.82 1.70
C TRP A 211 -1.18 2.64 2.83
N LEU A 212 -1.69 3.84 2.54
CA LEU A 212 -2.43 4.64 3.52
C LEU A 212 -3.69 3.94 4.02
N ALA A 213 -4.38 3.15 3.18
CA ALA A 213 -5.54 2.38 3.61
C ALA A 213 -5.22 1.31 4.67
N ALA A 214 -3.95 0.91 4.80
CA ALA A 214 -3.49 -0.01 5.83
C ALA A 214 -3.04 0.67 7.14
N TYR A 215 -2.89 2.01 7.14
CA TYR A 215 -2.40 2.75 8.32
C TYR A 215 -3.32 2.64 9.55
N PRO A 216 -4.66 2.61 9.42
CA PRO A 216 -5.53 2.39 10.57
C PRO A 216 -5.23 1.06 11.29
N ALA A 217 -4.83 0.00 10.57
CA ALA A 217 -4.53 -1.30 11.17
C ALA A 217 -3.27 -1.28 12.02
N ILE A 218 -2.19 -0.64 11.53
CA ILE A 218 -0.92 -0.56 12.28
C ILE A 218 -1.03 0.37 13.50
N LEU A 219 -1.73 1.50 13.37
CA LEU A 219 -2.01 2.41 14.49
C LEU A 219 -2.87 1.71 15.56
N TRP A 220 -3.90 0.98 15.12
CA TRP A 220 -4.73 0.20 16.03
C TRP A 220 -3.92 -0.88 16.75
N LEU A 221 -3.04 -1.59 16.04
CA LEU A 221 -2.20 -2.64 16.62
C LEU A 221 -1.29 -2.07 17.71
N GLN A 222 -0.63 -0.94 17.45
CA GLN A 222 0.28 -0.34 18.44
C GLN A 222 -0.44 0.02 19.74
N ASP A 223 -1.66 0.55 19.68
CA ASP A 223 -2.48 0.86 20.85
C ASP A 223 -2.79 -0.37 21.75
N ARG A 224 -2.46 -1.60 21.32
CA ARG A 224 -2.63 -2.84 22.10
C ARG A 224 -1.31 -3.44 22.58
N LEU A 225 -0.18 -2.90 22.14
CA LEU A 225 1.16 -3.37 22.50
C LEU A 225 1.78 -2.55 23.65
N ILE A 226 1.25 -1.35 23.91
CA ILE A 226 1.74 -0.39 24.92
C ILE A 226 0.62 -0.04 25.89
#